data_AF-A0A7L0TM90-F1
#
_entry.id   AF-A0A7L0TM90-F1
#
_cell.length_a   1.000
_cell.length_b   1.000
_cell.length_c   1.000
_cell.angle_alpha   90.00
_cell.angle_beta   90.00
_cell.angle_gamma   90.00
#
_symmetry.space_group_name_H-M   'P 1'
#
loop_
_entity.id
_entity.type
_entity.pdbx_description
1 polymer ?
#
loop_
_entity_poly.entity_id
_entity_poly.type
_entity_poly.pdbx_seq_one_letter_code
_entity_poly.pdbx_strand_id
1 'polypeptide(L)'
;QVSELGLEADVLPVPGDHPASRNRFLYVGRALHKLPSGLGGLLRPVPPFSQALLWSGVRDLLTPAGTEADESVHTFVHRRFGREVADIAVDSLCRGVFAGDCRALSVRSCFPALFEAERHRRSVLLGLALGSRKERGAESGLSRRARAERWSQWSLRGGMESLAEALAAFLRRH
;
A
#
# COMPACT_ATOMS: atom_id res chain seq x y z
N GLN A 1 11.96 -14.21 -12.42
CA GLN A 1 12.09 -14.89 -11.09
C GLN A 1 11.10 -16.03 -10.90
N VAL A 2 9.80 -15.84 -10.59
CA VAL A 2 8.86 -16.99 -10.43
C VAL A 2 8.81 -17.88 -11.67
N SER A 3 8.77 -17.26 -12.86
CA SER A 3 8.87 -17.92 -14.16
C SER A 3 10.17 -18.70 -14.36
N GLU A 4 11.31 -18.12 -13.95
CA GLU A 4 12.64 -18.74 -14.09
C GLU A 4 12.81 -19.96 -13.18
N LEU A 5 12.10 -19.98 -12.05
CA LEU A 5 12.10 -21.11 -11.11
C LEU A 5 11.11 -22.22 -11.49
N GLY A 6 10.36 -22.06 -12.59
CA GLY A 6 9.38 -23.05 -13.06
C GLY A 6 8.11 -23.15 -12.20
N LEU A 7 7.83 -22.17 -11.34
CA LEU A 7 6.71 -22.19 -10.39
C LEU A 7 5.40 -21.61 -10.96
N GLU A 8 5.34 -21.34 -12.26
CA GLU A 8 4.19 -20.63 -12.86
C GLU A 8 2.86 -21.39 -12.72
N ALA A 9 2.90 -22.72 -12.85
CA ALA A 9 1.72 -23.58 -12.76
C ALA A 9 1.13 -23.62 -11.34
N ASP A 10 1.94 -23.30 -10.33
CA ASP A 10 1.55 -23.33 -8.92
C ASP A 10 1.03 -22.00 -8.41
N VAL A 11 1.07 -20.94 -9.25
CA VAL A 11 0.58 -19.62 -8.87
C VAL A 11 -0.93 -19.66 -8.64
N LEU A 12 -1.34 -19.26 -7.44
CA LEU A 12 -2.73 -19.05 -7.04
C LEU A 12 -2.99 -17.54 -6.96
N PRO A 13 -3.62 -16.94 -7.98
CA PRO A 13 -3.89 -15.51 -7.97
C PRO A 13 -5.18 -15.16 -7.23
N VAL A 14 -5.26 -13.90 -6.78
CA VAL A 14 -6.52 -13.28 -6.34
C VAL A 14 -6.90 -12.19 -7.34
N PRO A 15 -7.84 -12.48 -8.26
CA PRO A 15 -8.30 -11.52 -9.28
C PRO A 15 -8.87 -10.24 -8.67
N GLY A 16 -8.79 -9.13 -9.41
CA GLY A 16 -9.18 -7.81 -8.89
C GLY A 16 -10.67 -7.62 -8.60
N ASP A 17 -11.53 -8.44 -9.22
CA ASP A 17 -12.98 -8.47 -9.02
C ASP A 17 -13.42 -9.31 -7.80
N HIS A 18 -12.53 -10.17 -7.28
CA HIS A 18 -12.79 -10.99 -6.11
C HIS A 18 -13.03 -10.14 -4.83
N PRO A 19 -13.98 -10.49 -3.94
CA PRO A 19 -14.26 -9.73 -2.72
C PRO A 19 -13.03 -9.55 -1.80
N ALA A 20 -12.14 -10.54 -1.76
CA ALA A 20 -10.89 -10.47 -1.00
C ALA A 20 -9.95 -9.34 -1.48
N SER A 21 -10.02 -8.97 -2.77
CA SER A 21 -9.23 -7.88 -3.34
C SER A 21 -9.80 -6.49 -2.98
N ARG A 22 -11.11 -6.42 -2.77
CA ARG A 22 -11.87 -5.15 -2.71
C ARG A 22 -12.17 -4.66 -1.29
N ASN A 23 -12.17 -5.56 -0.31
CA ASN A 23 -12.64 -5.27 1.02
C ASN A 23 -11.49 -5.30 2.03
N ARG A 24 -11.22 -4.16 2.66
CA ARG A 24 -10.36 -4.03 3.84
C ARG A 24 -11.18 -3.44 4.96
N PHE A 25 -10.96 -3.90 6.19
CA PHE A 25 -11.74 -3.50 7.35
C PHE A 25 -10.82 -2.98 8.46
N LEU A 26 -11.33 -2.06 9.26
CA LEU A 26 -10.72 -1.58 10.50
C LEU A 26 -11.65 -1.90 11.66
N TYR A 27 -11.09 -2.43 12.74
CA TYR A 27 -11.83 -2.68 13.98
C TYR A 27 -11.66 -1.49 14.91
N VAL A 28 -12.72 -0.67 15.05
CA VAL A 28 -12.71 0.56 15.85
C VAL A 28 -14.03 0.69 16.60
N GLY A 29 -13.97 1.04 17.89
CA GLY A 29 -15.18 1.22 18.70
C GLY A 29 -16.03 -0.05 18.82
N ARG A 30 -15.38 -1.22 18.91
CA ARG A 30 -16.00 -2.56 18.97
C ARG A 30 -16.79 -2.98 17.72
N ALA A 31 -16.62 -2.29 16.59
CA ALA A 31 -17.25 -2.63 15.32
C ALA A 31 -16.24 -2.72 14.17
N LEU A 32 -16.55 -3.57 13.17
CA LEU A 32 -15.80 -3.65 11.93
C LEU A 32 -16.33 -2.62 10.93
N HIS A 33 -15.45 -1.74 10.49
CA HIS A 33 -15.74 -0.71 9.51
C HIS A 33 -15.03 -1.00 8.21
N LYS A 34 -15.76 -1.05 7.11
CA LYS A 34 -15.16 -1.24 5.78
C LYS A 34 -14.48 0.06 5.35
N LEU A 35 -13.21 -0.03 4.95
CA LEU A 35 -12.50 1.09 4.34
C LEU A 35 -13.16 1.48 3.01
N PRO A 36 -13.25 2.79 2.71
CA PRO A 36 -13.85 3.25 1.47
C PRO A 36 -13.14 2.66 0.25
N SER A 37 -13.89 1.96 -0.60
CA SER A 37 -13.40 1.41 -1.86
C SER A 37 -13.85 2.30 -3.01
N GLY A 38 -12.91 2.97 -3.68
CA GLY A 38 -13.18 3.85 -4.83
C GLY A 38 -13.51 5.30 -4.44
N LEU A 39 -13.60 6.15 -5.47
CA LEU A 39 -13.69 7.61 -5.29
C LEU A 39 -14.99 8.06 -4.59
N GLY A 40 -16.12 7.40 -4.86
CA GLY A 40 -17.41 7.77 -4.28
C GLY A 40 -17.45 7.67 -2.75
N GLY A 41 -16.71 6.71 -2.17
CA GLY A 41 -16.61 6.53 -0.73
C GLY A 41 -15.77 7.60 -0.02
N LEU A 42 -15.00 8.40 -0.77
CA LEU A 42 -14.19 9.49 -0.21
C LEU A 42 -14.98 10.80 -0.08
N LEU A 43 -16.11 10.93 -0.79
CA LEU A 43 -16.91 12.16 -0.85
C LEU A 43 -17.91 12.30 0.30
N ARG A 44 -18.10 11.26 1.10
CA ARG A 44 -19.02 11.24 2.24
C ARG A 44 -18.28 10.75 3.49
N PRO A 45 -18.70 11.17 4.69
CA PRO A 45 -18.21 10.56 5.93
C PRO A 45 -18.54 9.06 5.93
N VAL A 46 -17.54 8.24 6.19
CA VAL A 46 -17.68 6.79 6.33
C VAL A 46 -17.07 6.41 7.67
N PRO A 47 -17.82 5.75 8.57
CA PRO A 47 -17.26 5.26 9.82
C PRO A 47 -15.97 4.45 9.58
N PRO A 48 -14.93 4.60 10.42
CA PRO A 48 -14.91 5.35 11.68
C PRO A 48 -14.50 6.83 11.54
N PHE A 49 -14.45 7.38 10.32
CA PHE A 49 -14.06 8.77 10.08
C PHE A 49 -15.26 9.70 10.26
N SER A 50 -15.06 10.82 10.97
CA SER A 50 -16.11 11.80 11.24
C SER A 50 -16.37 12.71 10.05
N GLN A 51 -15.39 12.85 9.16
CA GLN A 51 -15.45 13.71 7.98
C GLN A 51 -15.19 12.92 6.69
N ALA A 52 -15.63 13.47 5.57
CA ALA A 52 -15.28 12.94 4.26
C ALA A 52 -13.76 13.01 4.04
N LEU A 53 -13.15 11.88 3.64
CA LEU A 53 -11.70 11.79 3.40
C LEU A 53 -11.22 12.70 2.25
N LEU A 54 -12.13 13.20 1.40
CA LEU A 54 -11.81 14.27 0.45
C LEU A 54 -11.15 15.47 1.14
N TRP A 55 -11.58 15.85 2.34
CA TRP A 55 -10.99 16.96 3.09
C TRP A 55 -9.55 16.71 3.48
N SER A 56 -9.18 15.46 3.81
CA SER A 56 -7.78 15.06 4.00
C SER A 56 -6.97 15.23 2.72
N GLY A 57 -7.56 14.97 1.55
CA GLY A 57 -6.90 15.20 0.26
C GLY A 57 -6.72 16.68 -0.08
N VAL A 58 -7.74 17.51 0.18
CA VAL A 58 -7.63 18.97 0.05
C VAL A 58 -6.54 19.51 0.98
N ARG A 59 -6.49 19.01 2.22
CA ARG A 59 -5.45 19.38 3.18
C ARG A 59 -4.05 19.04 2.67
N ASP A 60 -3.84 17.87 2.06
CA ASP A 60 -2.53 17.51 1.49
C ASP A 60 -2.06 18.51 0.41
N LEU A 61 -2.97 19.00 -0.43
CA LEU A 61 -2.67 19.98 -1.47
C LEU A 61 -2.26 21.35 -0.92
N LEU A 62 -2.83 21.74 0.23
CA LEU A 62 -2.58 23.03 0.86
C LEU A 62 -1.43 23.01 1.87
N THR A 63 -1.08 21.83 2.38
CA THR A 63 -0.08 21.68 3.45
C THR A 63 1.34 21.86 2.89
N PRO A 64 2.16 22.77 3.46
CA PRO A 64 3.55 22.94 3.08
C PRO A 64 4.37 21.66 3.25
N ALA A 65 5.40 21.50 2.43
CA ALA A 65 6.36 20.41 2.57
C ALA A 65 7.14 20.52 3.91
N GLY A 66 7.42 19.37 4.53
CA GLY A 66 8.28 19.31 5.71
C GLY A 66 9.71 19.73 5.40
N THR A 67 10.38 20.36 6.37
CA THR A 67 11.79 20.75 6.28
C THR A 67 12.73 19.63 6.72
N GLU A 68 12.31 18.84 7.71
CA GLU A 68 13.11 17.80 8.36
C GLU A 68 13.56 16.68 7.42
N ALA A 69 14.83 16.27 7.52
CA ALA A 69 15.39 15.20 6.69
C ALA A 69 14.66 13.85 6.84
N ASP A 70 14.00 13.65 7.98
CA ASP A 70 13.08 12.55 8.25
C ASP A 70 12.12 12.93 9.39
N GLU A 71 10.96 12.28 9.45
CA GLU A 71 10.00 12.42 10.54
C GLU A 71 9.22 11.12 10.75
N SER A 72 8.46 11.03 11.85
CA SER A 72 7.64 9.84 12.08
C SER A 72 6.49 9.74 11.07
N VAL A 73 6.07 8.51 10.76
CA VAL A 73 4.92 8.25 9.89
C VAL A 73 3.67 8.95 10.43
N HIS A 74 3.47 8.93 11.75
CA HIS A 74 2.34 9.62 12.39
C HIS A 74 2.40 11.13 12.17
N THR A 75 3.54 11.77 12.47
CA THR A 75 3.72 13.23 12.33
C THR A 75 3.47 13.68 10.89
N PHE A 76 4.05 12.97 9.92
CA PHE A 76 3.87 13.25 8.49
C PHE A 76 2.39 13.21 8.08
N VAL A 77 1.70 12.12 8.43
CA VAL A 77 0.30 11.92 8.03
C VAL A 77 -0.64 12.85 8.79
N HIS A 78 -0.39 13.07 10.07
CA HIS A 78 -1.19 13.99 10.88
C HIS A 78 -1.13 15.42 10.30
N ARG A 79 0.06 15.88 9.92
CA ARG A 79 0.27 17.18 9.29
C ARG A 79 -0.50 17.28 7.98
N ARG A 80 -0.38 16.30 7.09
CA ARG A 80 -0.90 16.34 5.71
C ARG A 80 -2.36 15.94 5.55
N PHE A 81 -2.76 14.85 6.19
CA PHE A 81 -4.08 14.22 6.00
C PHE A 81 -4.99 14.38 7.23
N GLY A 82 -4.46 14.91 8.32
CA GLY A 82 -5.20 15.18 9.54
C GLY A 82 -5.16 14.03 10.54
N ARG A 83 -5.67 14.32 11.73
CA ARG A 83 -5.55 13.45 12.91
C ARG A 83 -6.22 12.10 12.74
N GLU A 84 -7.46 12.05 12.25
CA GLU A 84 -8.20 10.79 12.14
C GLU A 84 -7.51 9.80 11.19
N VAL A 85 -6.94 10.29 10.08
CA VAL A 85 -6.20 9.44 9.14
C VAL A 85 -4.94 8.90 9.80
N ALA A 86 -4.21 9.72 10.57
CA ALA A 86 -3.03 9.31 11.29
C ALA A 86 -3.33 8.28 12.41
N ASP A 87 -4.30 8.59 13.26
CA ASP A 87 -4.63 7.81 14.46
C ASP A 87 -5.37 6.51 14.13
N ILE A 88 -6.12 6.46 13.03
CA ILE A 88 -6.95 5.28 12.70
C ILE A 88 -6.36 4.50 11.53
N ALA A 89 -6.23 5.12 10.35
CA ALA A 89 -5.85 4.40 9.14
C ALA A 89 -4.37 4.03 9.16
N VAL A 90 -3.50 4.99 9.47
CA VAL A 90 -2.06 4.83 9.35
C VAL A 90 -1.45 4.07 10.51
N ASP A 91 -1.97 4.27 11.73
CA ASP A 91 -1.66 3.41 12.88
C ASP A 91 -1.96 1.93 12.57
N SER A 92 -3.15 1.62 12.04
CA SER A 92 -3.51 0.25 11.63
C SER A 92 -2.63 -0.28 10.50
N LEU A 93 -2.30 0.55 9.51
CA LEU A 93 -1.42 0.18 8.40
C LEU A 93 -0.01 -0.18 8.89
N CYS A 94 0.55 0.63 9.78
CA CYS A 94 1.89 0.41 10.34
C CYS A 94 1.95 -0.89 11.13
N ARG A 95 0.93 -1.19 11.93
CA ARG A 95 0.82 -2.49 12.62
C ARG A 95 0.64 -3.65 11.67
N GLY A 96 -0.10 -3.47 10.58
CA GLY A 96 -0.33 -4.53 9.59
C GLY A 96 0.88 -4.85 8.71
N VAL A 97 1.71 -3.87 8.36
CA VAL A 97 2.85 -4.04 7.45
C VAL A 97 4.16 -4.25 8.22
N PHE A 98 4.39 -3.48 9.28
CA PHE A 98 5.67 -3.46 10.00
C PHE A 98 5.57 -4.01 11.43
N ALA A 99 4.37 -4.35 11.91
CA ALA A 99 4.13 -4.67 13.33
C ALA A 99 4.68 -3.61 14.29
N GLY A 100 4.70 -2.34 13.87
CA GLY A 100 5.35 -1.23 14.58
C GLY A 100 4.44 -0.04 14.88
N ASP A 101 4.88 0.81 15.81
CA ASP A 101 4.20 2.06 16.16
C ASP A 101 4.50 3.15 15.13
N CYS A 102 3.44 3.72 14.53
CA CYS A 102 3.55 4.80 13.54
C CYS A 102 4.25 6.06 14.09
N ARG A 103 4.30 6.26 15.41
CA ARG A 103 5.00 7.38 16.06
C ARG A 103 6.51 7.19 16.14
N ALA A 104 7.00 5.96 15.99
CA ALA A 104 8.42 5.63 16.01
C ALA A 104 8.98 5.30 14.62
N LEU A 105 8.13 4.83 13.70
CA LEU A 105 8.55 4.49 12.34
C LEU A 105 8.88 5.74 11.52
N SER A 106 9.98 5.67 10.76
CA SER A 106 10.43 6.69 9.81
C SER A 106 9.56 6.70 8.54
N VAL A 107 9.02 7.86 8.16
CA VAL A 107 8.27 7.97 6.89
C VAL A 107 9.18 7.79 5.68
N ARG A 108 10.42 8.30 5.75
CA ARG A 108 11.39 8.18 4.67
C ARG A 108 11.75 6.72 4.40
N SER A 109 11.84 5.91 5.43
CA SER A 109 12.24 4.49 5.33
C SER A 109 11.06 3.58 5.03
N CYS A 110 9.94 3.75 5.72
CA CYS A 110 8.78 2.87 5.60
C CYS A 110 7.89 3.21 4.39
N PHE A 111 7.80 4.48 4.01
CA PHE A 111 6.95 4.96 2.92
C PHE A 111 7.70 5.91 1.98
N PRO A 112 8.82 5.48 1.37
CA PRO A 112 9.67 6.36 0.56
C PRO A 112 8.92 7.01 -0.60
N ALA A 113 7.97 6.31 -1.23
CA ALA A 113 7.16 6.88 -2.30
C ALA A 113 6.32 8.09 -1.85
N LEU A 114 5.81 8.10 -0.61
CA LEU A 114 5.04 9.23 -0.08
C LEU A 114 5.97 10.40 0.28
N PHE A 115 7.10 10.10 0.91
CA PHE A 115 8.12 11.08 1.26
C PHE A 115 8.66 11.80 0.02
N GLU A 116 9.05 11.04 -1.01
CA GLU A 116 9.54 11.60 -2.27
C GLU A 116 8.45 12.37 -3.03
N ALA A 117 7.21 11.89 -3.01
CA ALA A 117 6.08 12.61 -3.61
C ALA A 117 5.88 14.01 -2.98
N GLU A 118 5.91 14.11 -1.65
CA GLU A 118 5.92 15.40 -0.96
C GLU A 118 7.11 16.25 -1.39
N ARG A 119 8.34 15.70 -1.35
CA ARG A 119 9.56 16.47 -1.59
C ARG A 119 9.62 17.05 -3.00
N HIS A 120 9.20 16.28 -4.00
CA HIS A 120 9.27 16.72 -5.40
C HIS A 120 8.11 17.62 -5.80
N ARG A 121 6.90 17.42 -5.26
CA ARG A 121 5.67 18.09 -5.74
C ARG A 121 4.92 18.87 -4.67
N ARG A 122 5.48 18.98 -3.46
CA ARG A 122 4.89 19.64 -2.27
C ARG A 122 3.56 19.06 -1.79
N SER A 123 3.01 18.06 -2.48
CA SER A 123 1.80 17.31 -2.17
C SER A 123 2.03 15.84 -2.53
N VAL A 124 1.58 14.97 -1.63
CA VAL A 124 1.68 13.51 -1.81
C VAL A 124 0.75 13.06 -2.92
N LEU A 125 -0.49 13.54 -2.95
CA LEU A 125 -1.46 13.14 -3.98
C LEU A 125 -1.03 13.56 -5.38
N LEU A 126 -0.53 14.80 -5.54
CA LEU A 126 0.02 15.25 -6.81
C LEU A 126 1.28 14.47 -7.20
N GLY A 127 2.17 14.21 -6.24
CA GLY A 127 3.39 13.45 -6.49
C GLY A 127 3.14 12.00 -6.91
N LEU A 128 2.11 11.34 -6.36
CA LEU A 128 1.72 10.00 -6.78
C LEU A 128 0.98 9.99 -8.13
N ALA A 129 0.13 10.99 -8.39
CA ALA A 129 -0.63 11.07 -9.65
C ALA A 129 0.25 11.43 -10.85
N LEU A 130 1.24 12.31 -10.64
CA LEU A 130 2.19 12.76 -11.66
C LEU A 130 3.52 11.99 -11.61
N GLY A 131 3.63 11.04 -10.70
CA GLY A 131 4.84 10.24 -10.47
C GLY A 131 5.23 9.43 -11.68
N SER A 132 6.55 9.33 -11.89
CA SER A 132 7.17 8.68 -13.03
C SER A 132 6.70 7.23 -13.21
N ARG A 133 6.48 6.81 -14.47
CA ARG A 133 6.34 5.39 -14.83
C ARG A 133 7.54 4.64 -14.24
N LYS A 134 7.30 3.85 -13.19
CA LYS A 134 8.32 2.94 -12.64
C LYS A 134 8.87 2.09 -13.79
N GLU A 135 10.19 1.97 -13.89
CA GLU A 135 10.84 1.11 -14.87
C GLU A 135 10.17 -0.26 -14.82
N ARG A 136 9.63 -0.67 -15.97
CA ARG A 136 8.91 -1.93 -16.10
C ARG A 136 9.98 -3.01 -16.04
N GLY A 137 10.00 -3.79 -14.96
CA GLY A 137 10.84 -4.98 -14.86
C GLY A 137 10.57 -5.96 -16.01
N ALA A 138 11.45 -6.94 -16.17
CA ALA A 138 11.38 -7.94 -17.25
C ALA A 138 9.96 -8.49 -17.43
N GLU A 139 9.42 -8.37 -18.65
CA GLU A 139 8.07 -8.85 -18.94
C GLU A 139 8.05 -10.37 -19.11
N SER A 140 7.40 -11.07 -18.16
CA SER A 140 7.08 -12.48 -18.29
C SER A 140 5.60 -12.70 -18.66
N GLY A 141 5.26 -13.93 -19.07
CA GLY A 141 3.86 -14.33 -19.30
C GLY A 141 2.99 -14.10 -18.06
N LEU A 142 3.50 -14.45 -16.88
CA LEU A 142 2.84 -14.17 -15.59
C LEU A 142 2.61 -12.68 -15.35
N SER A 143 3.62 -11.83 -15.61
CA SER A 143 3.47 -10.37 -15.43
C SER A 143 2.38 -9.78 -16.33
N ARG A 144 2.22 -10.29 -17.56
CA ARG A 144 1.13 -9.87 -18.45
C ARG A 144 -0.23 -10.34 -17.94
N ARG A 145 -0.33 -11.61 -17.53
CA ARG A 145 -1.57 -12.17 -16.97
C ARG A 145 -2.02 -11.44 -15.71
N ALA A 146 -1.11 -11.17 -14.77
CA ALA A 146 -1.39 -10.47 -13.53
C ALA A 146 -1.96 -9.06 -13.76
N ARG A 147 -1.50 -8.36 -14.81
CA ARG A 147 -2.04 -7.05 -15.20
C ARG A 147 -3.43 -7.17 -15.82
N ALA A 148 -3.61 -8.10 -16.76
CA ALA A 148 -4.88 -8.32 -17.43
C ALA A 148 -6.00 -8.67 -16.44
N GLU A 149 -5.71 -9.55 -15.49
CA GLU A 149 -6.64 -10.01 -14.45
C GLU A 149 -6.63 -9.10 -13.19
N ARG A 150 -5.84 -8.03 -13.19
CA ARG A 150 -5.74 -7.04 -12.10
C ARG A 150 -5.51 -7.69 -10.73
N TRP A 151 -4.57 -8.62 -10.66
CA TRP A 151 -4.29 -9.35 -9.42
C TRP A 151 -3.99 -8.40 -8.27
N SER A 152 -4.66 -8.59 -7.13
CA SER A 152 -4.36 -7.83 -5.91
C SER A 152 -3.19 -8.46 -5.15
N GLN A 153 -3.16 -9.80 -5.13
CA GLN A 153 -2.21 -10.64 -4.43
C GLN A 153 -2.11 -11.99 -5.16
N TRP A 154 -1.07 -12.76 -4.87
CA TRP A 154 -0.92 -14.14 -5.32
C TRP A 154 -0.16 -14.93 -4.26
N SER A 155 -0.32 -16.25 -4.28
CA SER A 155 0.44 -17.21 -3.47
C SER A 155 0.81 -18.41 -4.33
N LEU A 156 1.43 -19.42 -3.74
CA LEU A 156 1.74 -20.70 -4.39
C LEU A 156 0.90 -21.82 -3.76
N ARG A 157 0.54 -22.83 -4.57
CA ARG A 157 -0.25 -23.98 -4.14
C ARG A 157 0.36 -24.74 -2.95
N GLY A 158 1.69 -24.85 -2.93
CA GLY A 158 2.45 -25.44 -1.81
C GLY A 158 2.76 -24.49 -0.65
N GLY A 159 2.23 -23.26 -0.68
CA GLY A 159 2.60 -22.20 0.26
C GLY A 159 3.80 -21.36 -0.23
N MET A 160 3.99 -20.19 0.38
CA MET A 160 5.07 -19.26 -0.04
C MET A 160 6.48 -19.80 0.23
N GLU A 161 6.61 -20.82 1.09
CA GLU A 161 7.86 -21.53 1.33
C GLU A 161 8.41 -22.19 0.07
N SER A 162 7.54 -22.67 -0.85
CA SER A 162 7.95 -23.28 -2.11
C SER A 162 8.82 -22.36 -2.97
N LEU A 163 8.67 -21.03 -2.84
CA LEU A 163 9.56 -20.08 -3.52
C LEU A 163 11.00 -20.16 -2.99
N ALA A 164 11.15 -20.23 -1.66
CA ALA A 164 12.46 -20.34 -1.00
C ALA A 164 13.11 -21.70 -1.28
N GLU A 165 12.33 -22.78 -1.26
CA GLU A 165 12.80 -24.13 -1.60
C GLU A 165 13.30 -24.21 -3.05
N ALA A 166 12.54 -23.66 -4.00
CA ALA A 166 12.92 -23.64 -5.40
C ALA A 166 14.22 -22.84 -5.64
N LEU A 167 14.37 -21.70 -4.95
CA LEU A 167 15.62 -20.91 -4.96
C LEU A 167 16.80 -21.73 -4.40
N ALA A 168 16.62 -22.38 -3.25
CA ALA A 168 17.66 -23.21 -2.64
C ALA A 168 18.07 -24.38 -3.56
N ALA A 169 17.11 -25.01 -4.22
CA ALA A 169 17.37 -26.07 -5.19
C ALA A 169 18.03 -25.56 -6.48
N PHE A 170 17.75 -24.33 -6.90
CA PHE A 170 18.40 -23.69 -8.04
C PHE A 170 19.89 -23.41 -7.73
N LEU A 171 20.17 -22.85 -6.55
CA LEU A 171 21.53 -22.55 -6.08
C LEU A 171 22.38 -23.79 -5.76
N ARG A 172 21.79 -24.95 -5.52
CA ARG A 172 22.54 -26.21 -5.36
C ARG A 172 22.94 -26.84 -6.70
N ARG A 173 22.25 -26.47 -7.78
CA ARG A 173 22.46 -27.03 -9.13
C ARG A 173 23.46 -26.21 -9.96
N HIS A 174 23.79 -25.00 -9.52
CA HIS A 174 24.72 -24.06 -10.15
C HIS A 174 25.75 -23.59 -9.12
#